data_AF-A0A7J6T1Z0-F1
#
_entry.id   AF-A0A7J6T1Z0-F1
#
_cell.length_a   1.000
_cell.length_b   1.000
_cell.length_c   1.000
_cell.angle_alpha   90.00
_cell.angle_beta   90.00
_cell.angle_gamma   90.00
#
_symmetry.space_group_name_H-M   'P 1'
#
loop_
_entity.id
_entity.type
_entity.pdbx_description
1 polymer ?
#
loop_
_entity_poly.entity_id
_entity_poly.type
_entity_poly.pdbx_seq_one_letter_code
_entity_poly.pdbx_strand_id
1 'polypeptide(L)'
;RLYRAFDTPTDLPAARVNLAGGVDDDNDVPDSTSVAEAGSWILEFGTLSLLTGDWKYYNAARKALDRLWGMRMGAAALLPTTISVSAGLWQDSLSSGAGPGHDSYYEYLLKAYVLFGDIELFERFMEHYEGISSYQAGGQLTFDIAFDSPVHSQVSPLQSFWGG
;
A
#
# COMPACT_ATOMS: atom_id res chain seq x y z
N ARG A 1 14.71 -14.60 -3.15
CA ARG A 1 13.67 -15.59 -2.80
C ARG A 1 12.30 -14.94 -2.62
N LEU A 2 12.22 -13.77 -1.97
CA LEU A 2 10.97 -13.02 -1.79
C LEU A 2 10.23 -12.63 -3.07
N TYR A 3 10.92 -12.52 -4.22
CA TYR A 3 10.28 -12.22 -5.51
C TYR A 3 9.08 -13.12 -5.83
N ARG A 4 9.07 -14.38 -5.37
CA ARG A 4 7.94 -15.30 -5.58
C ARG A 4 6.65 -14.87 -4.89
N ALA A 5 6.68 -13.93 -3.94
CA ALA A 5 5.48 -13.38 -3.33
C ALA A 5 4.59 -12.65 -4.35
N PHE A 6 5.17 -12.13 -5.44
CA PHE A 6 4.47 -11.43 -6.51
C PHE A 6 3.89 -12.37 -7.58
N ASP A 7 4.05 -13.69 -7.41
CA ASP A 7 3.47 -14.68 -8.32
C ASP A 7 1.98 -14.88 -7.99
N THR A 8 1.21 -13.81 -8.18
CA THR A 8 -0.23 -13.76 -7.93
C THR A 8 -0.96 -13.25 -9.18
N PRO A 9 -2.24 -13.59 -9.39
CA PRO A 9 -3.01 -13.12 -10.54
C PRO A 9 -3.15 -11.59 -10.64
N THR A 10 -2.94 -10.87 -9.53
CA THR A 10 -3.16 -9.42 -9.45
C THR A 10 -1.88 -8.59 -9.46
N ASP A 11 -0.70 -9.23 -9.55
CA ASP A 11 0.61 -8.62 -9.34
C ASP A 11 0.81 -8.00 -7.92
N LEU A 12 -0.14 -8.17 -7.00
CA LEU A 12 0.00 -7.77 -5.60
C LEU A 12 0.73 -8.89 -4.82
N PRO A 13 1.71 -8.57 -3.97
CA PRO A 13 2.45 -9.59 -3.27
C PRO A 13 1.58 -10.26 -2.19
N ALA A 14 1.67 -11.59 -2.11
CA ALA A 14 1.08 -12.36 -1.02
C ALA A 14 1.74 -11.97 0.32
N ALA A 15 0.93 -11.88 1.39
CA ALA A 15 1.40 -11.51 2.72
C ALA A 15 2.43 -12.51 3.30
N ARG A 16 2.40 -13.77 2.82
CA ARG A 16 3.35 -14.81 3.19
C ARG A 16 3.84 -15.56 1.96
N VAL A 17 5.10 -15.99 2.00
CA VAL A 17 5.71 -16.80 0.95
C VAL A 17 6.65 -17.82 1.57
N ASN A 18 6.58 -19.07 1.10
CA ASN A 18 7.59 -20.06 1.43
C ASN A 18 8.87 -19.74 0.64
N LEU A 19 9.99 -19.48 1.31
CA LEU A 19 11.22 -19.06 0.62
C LEU A 19 11.81 -20.12 -0.32
N ALA A 20 11.47 -21.39 -0.13
CA ALA A 20 11.87 -22.50 -0.98
C ALA A 20 10.77 -22.88 -2.00
N GLY A 21 9.52 -22.98 -1.53
CA GLY A 21 8.35 -23.39 -2.31
C GLY A 21 7.80 -22.27 -3.19
N GLY A 22 7.64 -21.06 -2.65
CA GLY A 22 6.92 -19.96 -3.30
C GLY A 22 5.56 -19.73 -2.64
N VAL A 23 4.62 -19.22 -3.43
CA VAL A 23 3.20 -19.11 -3.06
C VAL A 23 2.51 -20.33 -3.65
N ASP A 24 2.14 -21.29 -2.81
CA ASP A 24 1.36 -22.47 -3.20
C ASP A 24 0.13 -22.56 -2.30
N ASP A 25 -1.00 -22.98 -2.86
CA ASP A 25 -2.28 -23.16 -2.15
C ASP A 25 -2.16 -24.12 -0.94
N ASP A 26 -1.22 -25.06 -0.99
CA ASP A 26 -0.99 -26.07 0.06
C ASP A 26 -0.39 -25.51 1.36
N ASN A 27 0.12 -24.27 1.36
CA ASN A 27 0.84 -23.69 2.51
C ASN A 27 -0.04 -22.81 3.43
N ASP A 28 -1.36 -22.80 3.25
CA ASP A 28 -2.30 -21.96 4.02
C ASP A 28 -1.85 -20.47 4.01
N VAL A 29 -1.40 -20.01 2.85
CA VAL A 29 -1.02 -18.61 2.62
C VAL A 29 -2.31 -17.79 2.61
N PRO A 30 -2.43 -16.74 3.44
CA PRO A 30 -3.60 -15.88 3.40
C PRO A 30 -3.79 -15.30 1.99
N ASP A 31 -5.01 -15.40 1.45
CA ASP A 31 -5.39 -14.74 0.19
C ASP A 31 -5.50 -13.22 0.33
N SER A 32 -5.24 -12.67 1.51
CA SER A 32 -5.36 -11.25 1.79
C SER A 32 -4.03 -10.61 2.15
N THR A 33 -3.89 -9.36 1.77
CA THR A 33 -2.76 -8.49 2.11
C THR A 33 -3.27 -7.10 2.44
N SER A 34 -2.56 -6.38 3.30
CA SER A 34 -2.87 -4.97 3.56
C SER A 34 -2.28 -4.05 2.50
N VAL A 35 -2.80 -2.83 2.35
CA VAL A 35 -2.23 -1.81 1.44
C VAL A 35 -0.79 -1.48 1.79
N ALA A 36 -0.48 -1.37 3.09
CA ALA A 36 0.88 -1.18 3.60
C ALA A 36 1.79 -2.34 3.19
N GLU A 37 1.38 -3.59 3.41
CA GLU A 37 2.17 -4.77 3.03
C GLU A 37 2.34 -4.91 1.52
N ALA A 38 1.32 -4.58 0.72
CA ALA A 38 1.41 -4.65 -0.73
C ALA A 38 2.24 -3.52 -1.35
N GLY A 39 2.19 -2.33 -0.75
CA GLY A 39 2.77 -1.10 -1.28
C GLY A 39 4.21 -0.80 -0.86
N SER A 40 4.70 -1.40 0.22
CA SER A 40 5.96 -0.99 0.87
C SER A 40 7.17 -1.82 0.44
N TRP A 41 7.38 -1.98 -0.87
CA TRP A 41 8.50 -2.77 -1.43
C TRP A 41 9.48 -1.97 -2.29
N ILE A 42 9.06 -0.79 -2.77
CA ILE A 42 9.76 -0.10 -3.87
C ILE A 42 11.18 0.35 -3.48
N LEU A 43 11.42 0.70 -2.22
CA LEU A 43 12.73 1.16 -1.75
C LEU A 43 13.76 0.02 -1.79
N GLU A 44 13.42 -1.13 -1.24
CA GLU A 44 14.28 -2.29 -1.12
C GLU A 44 14.47 -2.94 -2.49
N PHE A 45 13.36 -3.18 -3.21
CA PHE A 45 13.41 -3.83 -4.52
C PHE A 45 14.01 -2.91 -5.59
N GLY A 46 13.76 -1.60 -5.51
CA GLY A 46 14.41 -0.62 -6.39
C GLY A 46 15.90 -0.53 -6.15
N THR A 47 16.34 -0.44 -4.90
CA THR A 47 17.76 -0.45 -4.55
C THR A 47 18.43 -1.76 -4.99
N LEU A 48 17.77 -2.91 -4.79
CA LEU A 48 18.28 -4.20 -5.26
C LEU A 48 18.45 -4.23 -6.79
N SER A 49 17.47 -3.72 -7.54
CA SER A 49 17.58 -3.60 -9.00
C SER A 49 18.75 -2.71 -9.43
N LEU A 50 18.95 -1.56 -8.78
CA LEU A 50 20.10 -0.68 -9.06
C LEU A 50 21.44 -1.37 -8.82
N LEU A 51 21.56 -2.11 -7.72
CA LEU A 51 22.82 -2.77 -7.33
C LEU A 51 23.13 -4.00 -8.20
N THR A 52 22.10 -4.70 -8.68
CA THR A 52 22.27 -5.96 -9.42
C THR A 52 22.17 -5.80 -10.93
N GLY A 53 21.56 -4.71 -11.41
CA GLY A 53 21.17 -4.53 -12.81
C GLY A 53 19.94 -5.33 -13.23
N ASP A 54 19.34 -6.13 -12.34
CA ASP A 54 18.13 -6.92 -12.64
C ASP A 54 16.88 -6.12 -12.25
N TRP A 55 16.22 -5.53 -13.24
CA TRP A 55 15.07 -4.63 -13.06
C TRP A 55 13.76 -5.32 -12.69
N LYS A 56 13.71 -6.66 -12.64
CA LYS A 56 12.46 -7.36 -12.29
C LYS A 56 11.96 -6.99 -10.89
N TYR A 57 12.87 -6.72 -9.94
CA TYR A 57 12.51 -6.36 -8.58
C TYR A 57 11.80 -5.01 -8.54
N TYR A 58 12.44 -3.95 -9.07
CA TYR A 58 11.82 -2.64 -9.20
C TYR A 58 10.46 -2.70 -9.92
N ASN A 59 10.41 -3.41 -11.06
CA ASN A 59 9.19 -3.51 -11.85
C ASN A 59 8.04 -4.19 -11.11
N ALA A 60 8.33 -5.24 -10.31
CA ALA A 60 7.31 -5.90 -9.49
C ALA A 60 6.75 -4.96 -8.42
N ALA A 61 7.62 -4.25 -7.69
CA ALA A 61 7.19 -3.29 -6.68
C ALA A 61 6.42 -2.10 -7.29
N ARG A 62 6.85 -1.59 -8.46
CA ARG A 62 6.16 -0.52 -9.17
C ARG A 62 4.78 -0.95 -9.64
N LYS A 63 4.65 -2.14 -10.24
CA LYS A 63 3.36 -2.69 -10.65
C LYS A 63 2.38 -2.79 -9.48
N ALA A 64 2.83 -3.22 -8.30
CA ALA A 64 1.99 -3.27 -7.11
C ALA A 64 1.49 -1.87 -6.71
N LEU A 65 2.36 -0.86 -6.73
CA LEU A 65 1.97 0.54 -6.49
C LEU A 65 0.98 1.07 -7.53
N ASP A 66 1.19 0.75 -8.81
CA ASP A 66 0.29 1.13 -9.91
C ASP A 66 -1.08 0.46 -9.78
N ARG A 67 -1.10 -0.80 -9.36
CA ARG A 67 -2.35 -1.54 -9.09
C ARG A 67 -3.13 -0.89 -7.96
N LEU A 68 -2.49 -0.65 -6.81
CA LEU A 68 -3.12 0.04 -5.68
C LEU A 68 -3.63 1.43 -6.09
N TRP A 69 -2.82 2.18 -6.85
CA TRP A 69 -3.22 3.49 -7.39
C TRP A 69 -4.48 3.41 -8.27
N GLY A 70 -4.60 2.39 -9.11
CA GLY A 70 -5.78 2.16 -9.95
C GLY A 70 -7.03 1.73 -9.19
N MET A 71 -6.90 1.36 -7.91
CA MET A 71 -7.98 0.81 -7.08
C MET A 71 -8.51 1.80 -6.04
N ARG A 72 -7.95 3.01 -6.01
CA ARG A 72 -8.41 4.11 -5.16
C ARG A 72 -9.87 4.44 -5.41
N MET A 73 -10.55 4.90 -4.38
CA MET A 73 -11.99 5.15 -4.37
C MET A 73 -12.29 6.60 -4.02
N GLY A 74 -13.29 7.15 -4.71
CA GLY A 74 -13.75 8.52 -4.50
C GLY A 74 -12.77 9.59 -4.98
N ALA A 75 -13.18 10.85 -4.86
CA ALA A 75 -12.37 12.01 -5.27
C ALA A 75 -11.20 12.29 -4.32
N ALA A 76 -11.19 11.70 -3.13
CA ALA A 76 -10.15 11.87 -2.10
C ALA A 76 -9.06 10.78 -2.17
N ALA A 77 -8.99 10.01 -3.26
CA ALA A 77 -7.95 9.02 -3.50
C ALA A 77 -7.83 7.90 -2.44
N LEU A 78 -8.87 7.64 -1.64
CA LEU A 78 -8.80 6.75 -0.49
C LEU A 78 -8.72 5.26 -0.88
N LEU A 79 -8.08 4.46 -0.01
CA LEU A 79 -7.94 3.01 -0.16
C LEU A 79 -8.50 2.27 1.06
N PRO A 80 -9.36 1.26 0.89
CA PRO A 80 -9.64 0.27 1.94
C PRO A 80 -8.35 -0.43 2.41
N THR A 81 -8.37 -1.09 3.56
CA THR A 81 -7.15 -1.61 4.19
C THR A 81 -6.71 -2.93 3.58
N THR A 82 -7.66 -3.85 3.34
CA THR A 82 -7.35 -5.25 3.05
C THR A 82 -7.88 -5.67 1.69
N ILE A 83 -7.03 -6.30 0.88
CA ILE A 83 -7.34 -6.71 -0.49
C ILE A 83 -7.00 -8.18 -0.74
N SER A 84 -7.83 -8.86 -1.52
CA SER A 84 -7.55 -10.21 -2.03
C SER A 84 -6.45 -10.17 -3.10
N VAL A 85 -5.40 -10.97 -2.94
CA VAL A 85 -4.31 -11.07 -3.93
C VAL A 85 -4.65 -11.98 -5.11
N SER A 86 -5.61 -12.89 -4.98
CA SER A 86 -6.12 -13.68 -6.10
C SER A 86 -7.22 -12.97 -6.89
N ALA A 87 -8.21 -12.38 -6.21
CA ALA A 87 -9.37 -11.76 -6.86
C ALA A 87 -9.19 -10.27 -7.13
N GLY A 88 -8.31 -9.58 -6.40
CA GLY A 88 -8.14 -8.13 -6.51
C GLY A 88 -9.35 -7.35 -6.03
N LEU A 89 -10.09 -7.90 -5.06
CA LEU A 89 -11.27 -7.30 -4.46
C LEU A 89 -10.97 -6.89 -3.02
N TRP A 90 -11.47 -5.72 -2.62
CA TRP A 90 -11.43 -5.26 -1.23
C TRP A 90 -12.23 -6.23 -0.34
N GLN A 91 -11.65 -6.60 0.81
CA GLN A 91 -12.23 -7.59 1.72
C GLN A 91 -12.80 -6.98 3.01
N ASP A 92 -12.40 -5.78 3.36
CA ASP A 92 -12.84 -5.10 4.57
C ASP A 92 -13.98 -4.11 4.31
N SER A 93 -14.63 -3.71 5.40
CA SER A 93 -15.47 -2.51 5.40
C SER A 93 -14.63 -1.36 4.89
N LEU A 94 -15.08 -0.75 3.78
CA LEU A 94 -14.45 0.38 3.11
C LEU A 94 -14.12 1.44 4.16
N SER A 95 -12.89 1.41 4.66
CA SER A 95 -12.36 2.29 5.69
C SER A 95 -10.93 2.62 5.34
N SER A 96 -10.57 3.90 5.39
CA SER A 96 -9.29 4.39 4.87
C SER A 96 -8.67 5.39 5.82
N GLY A 97 -7.34 5.39 5.91
CA GLY A 97 -6.65 6.25 6.85
C GLY A 97 -5.17 6.35 6.59
N ALA A 98 -4.47 7.06 7.45
CA ALA A 98 -3.00 6.99 7.58
C ALA A 98 -2.58 5.98 8.67
N GLY A 99 -3.49 5.08 9.05
CA GLY A 99 -3.34 4.14 10.15
C GLY A 99 -2.64 2.82 9.81
N PRO A 100 -2.67 1.88 10.75
CA PRO A 100 -2.19 0.52 10.52
C PRO A 100 -2.82 -0.06 9.26
N GLY A 101 -1.98 -0.59 8.37
CA GLY A 101 -2.43 -1.16 7.10
C GLY A 101 -2.43 -0.18 5.92
N HIS A 102 -2.14 1.12 6.15
CA HIS A 102 -1.91 2.11 5.08
C HIS A 102 -0.64 2.93 5.29
N ASP A 103 -0.22 3.14 6.54
CA ASP A 103 0.91 3.99 6.96
C ASP A 103 2.10 4.02 5.98
N SER A 104 2.81 2.90 5.90
CA SER A 104 4.05 2.75 5.15
C SER A 104 3.84 2.82 3.63
N TYR A 105 2.63 2.57 3.12
CA TYR A 105 2.34 2.78 1.70
C TYR A 105 2.56 4.24 1.30
N TYR A 106 1.99 5.20 2.05
CA TYR A 106 2.18 6.62 1.76
C TYR A 106 3.63 7.06 2.02
N GLU A 107 4.23 6.58 3.10
CA GLU A 107 5.63 6.82 3.41
C GLU A 107 6.53 6.43 2.24
N TYR A 108 6.27 5.27 1.62
CA TYR A 108 7.07 4.73 0.52
C TYR A 108 6.87 5.50 -0.78
N LEU A 109 5.68 6.06 -1.05
CA LEU A 109 5.47 6.95 -2.19
C LEU A 109 6.40 8.17 -2.11
N LEU A 110 6.41 8.86 -0.97
CA LEU A 110 7.25 10.04 -0.75
C LEU A 110 8.75 9.66 -0.74
N LYS A 111 9.13 8.59 -0.03
CA LYS A 111 10.52 8.16 0.04
C LYS A 111 11.07 7.68 -1.31
N ALA A 112 10.24 7.07 -2.15
CA ALA A 112 10.66 6.64 -3.48
C ALA A 112 10.95 7.84 -4.38
N TYR A 113 10.19 8.93 -4.26
CA TYR A 113 10.54 10.19 -4.90
C TYR A 113 11.89 10.71 -4.40
N VAL A 114 12.11 10.76 -3.09
CA VAL A 114 13.38 11.24 -2.52
C VAL A 114 14.57 10.38 -2.97
N LEU A 115 14.41 9.06 -3.02
CA LEU A 115 15.50 8.12 -3.31
C LEU A 115 15.78 7.97 -4.81
N PHE A 116 14.73 7.91 -5.64
CA PHE A 116 14.84 7.59 -7.07
C PHE A 116 14.50 8.77 -7.99
N GLY A 117 14.02 9.90 -7.46
CA GLY A 117 13.58 11.05 -8.26
C GLY A 117 12.26 10.82 -8.99
N ASP A 118 11.43 9.88 -8.54
CA ASP A 118 10.18 9.51 -9.20
C ASP A 118 9.06 10.52 -8.90
N ILE A 119 8.90 11.49 -9.80
CA ILE A 119 7.91 12.58 -9.65
C ILE A 119 6.48 12.04 -9.63
N GLU A 120 6.19 10.96 -10.37
CA GLU A 120 4.84 10.40 -10.40
C GLU A 120 4.44 9.87 -9.01
N LEU A 121 5.33 9.18 -8.31
CA LEU A 121 5.03 8.73 -6.94
C LEU A 121 4.85 9.89 -5.96
N PHE A 122 5.55 11.01 -6.16
CA PHE A 122 5.32 12.22 -5.38
C PHE A 122 3.94 12.82 -5.63
N GLU A 123 3.52 12.94 -6.89
CA GLU A 123 2.18 13.42 -7.24
C GLU A 123 1.09 12.54 -6.61
N ARG A 124 1.30 11.22 -6.65
CA ARG A 124 0.40 10.26 -5.99
C ARG A 124 0.33 10.45 -4.48
N PHE A 125 1.48 10.66 -3.83
CA PHE A 125 1.53 10.98 -2.40
C PHE A 125 0.75 12.27 -2.09
N MET A 126 0.93 13.32 -2.89
CA MET A 126 0.25 14.60 -2.69
C MET A 126 -1.27 14.47 -2.82
N GLU A 127 -1.77 13.68 -3.78
CA GLU A 127 -3.21 13.47 -3.94
C GLU A 127 -3.82 12.75 -2.72
N HIS A 128 -3.12 11.74 -2.18
CA HIS A 128 -3.51 11.08 -0.93
C HIS A 128 -3.44 12.04 0.26
N TYR A 129 -2.40 12.86 0.34
CA TYR A 129 -2.19 13.82 1.42
C TYR A 129 -3.30 14.86 1.46
N GLU A 130 -3.64 15.45 0.33
CA GLU A 130 -4.74 16.42 0.20
C GLU A 130 -6.09 15.77 0.52
N GLY A 131 -6.32 14.55 0.00
CA GLY A 131 -7.50 13.75 0.29
C GLY A 131 -7.70 13.56 1.79
N ILE A 132 -6.72 12.98 2.49
CA ILE A 132 -6.76 12.73 3.93
C ILE A 132 -6.87 14.04 4.73
N SER A 133 -6.11 15.07 4.36
CA SER A 133 -6.11 16.37 5.06
C SER A 133 -7.47 17.07 4.99
N SER A 134 -8.21 16.91 3.89
CA SER A 134 -9.55 17.49 3.74
C SER A 134 -10.54 16.98 4.78
N TYR A 135 -10.44 15.70 5.18
CA TYR A 135 -11.25 15.11 6.25
C TYR A 135 -10.80 15.58 7.63
N GLN A 136 -9.51 15.82 7.84
CA GLN A 136 -8.97 16.33 9.12
C GLN A 136 -9.35 17.80 9.38
N ALA A 137 -9.33 18.65 8.33
CA ALA A 137 -9.61 20.09 8.45
C ALA A 137 -11.08 20.41 8.83
N GLY A 138 -12.00 19.47 8.65
CA GLY A 138 -13.41 19.60 9.05
C GLY A 138 -13.68 19.59 10.55
N GLY A 139 -12.64 19.62 11.40
CA GLY A 139 -12.77 19.51 12.86
C GLY A 139 -13.03 18.08 13.36
N GLN A 140 -13.00 17.13 12.45
CA GLN A 140 -13.11 15.71 12.69
C GLN A 140 -11.68 15.17 12.86
N LEU A 141 -11.27 14.85 14.09
CA LEU A 141 -10.02 14.11 14.35
C LEU A 141 -10.25 12.64 13.96
N THR A 142 -10.39 12.45 12.67
CA THR A 142 -10.89 11.24 12.04
C THR A 142 -9.80 10.67 11.19
N PHE A 143 -9.21 9.57 11.65
CA PHE A 143 -8.07 8.96 10.97
C PHE A 143 -8.46 7.69 10.20
N ASP A 144 -9.65 7.13 10.44
CA ASP A 144 -10.21 5.99 9.71
C ASP A 144 -11.57 6.36 9.09
N ILE A 145 -11.55 6.85 7.86
CA ILE A 145 -12.71 7.29 7.09
C ILE A 145 -13.48 6.06 6.61
N ALA A 146 -14.60 5.71 7.25
CA ALA A 146 -15.53 4.74 6.70
C ALA A 146 -16.36 5.40 5.58
N PHE A 147 -16.47 4.75 4.42
CA PHE A 147 -17.16 5.33 3.25
C PHE A 147 -18.68 5.51 3.48
N ASP A 148 -19.29 4.76 4.42
CA ASP A 148 -20.76 4.72 4.64
C ASP A 148 -21.22 5.01 6.09
N SER A 149 -20.34 5.38 7.04
CA SER A 149 -20.72 5.50 8.47
C SER A 149 -19.78 6.39 9.29
N PRO A 150 -20.19 6.86 10.50
CA PRO A 150 -19.41 7.82 11.27
C PRO A 150 -18.03 7.27 11.65
N VAL A 151 -17.06 8.15 11.51
CA VAL A 151 -15.64 7.87 11.67
C VAL A 151 -15.27 7.58 13.12
N HIS A 152 -14.37 6.61 13.33
CA HIS A 152 -13.72 6.40 14.62
C HIS A 152 -12.64 7.46 14.92
N SER A 153 -12.64 8.00 16.14
CA SER A 153 -11.65 8.95 16.65
C SER A 153 -10.50 8.27 17.39
N GLN A 154 -10.08 7.08 16.94
CA GLN A 154 -8.93 6.39 17.51
C GLN A 154 -7.66 6.76 16.75
N VAL A 155 -6.59 6.99 17.51
CA VAL A 155 -5.27 7.29 16.97
C VAL A 155 -4.31 6.18 17.36
N SER A 156 -3.76 5.48 16.38
CA SER A 156 -2.70 4.49 16.57
C SER A 156 -1.34 5.19 16.69
N PRO A 157 -0.41 4.70 17.54
CA PRO A 157 0.96 5.19 17.56
C PRO A 157 1.65 5.15 16.19
N LEU A 158 1.28 4.21 15.32
CA LEU A 158 1.82 4.13 13.96
C LEU A 158 1.53 5.38 13.14
N GLN A 159 0.40 6.07 13.39
CA GLN A 159 0.01 7.30 12.69
C GLN A 159 0.91 8.50 13.00
N SER A 160 1.75 8.42 14.04
CA SER A 160 2.67 9.50 14.39
C SER A 160 3.69 9.82 13.28
N PHE A 161 3.93 8.88 12.35
CA PHE A 161 4.79 9.12 11.18
C PHE A 161 4.26 10.24 10.27
N TRP A 162 2.94 10.46 10.25
CA TRP A 162 2.29 11.35 9.28
C TRP A 162 2.68 12.82 9.43
N GLY A 163 3.11 13.23 10.62
CA GLY A 163 3.57 14.60 10.88
C GLY A 163 5.07 14.84 10.69
N GLY A 164 5.83 13.79 10.36
CA GLY A 164 7.30 13.80 10.25
C GLY A 164 7.85 14.26 8.91
#